data_AF-A0A5J4VHS0-F1
#
_entry.id   AF-A0A5J4VHS0-F1
#
_cell.length_a   1.000
_cell.length_b   1.000
_cell.length_c   1.000
_cell.angle_alpha   90.00
_cell.angle_beta   90.00
_cell.angle_gamma   90.00
#
_symmetry.space_group_name_H-M   'P 1'
#
loop_
_entity.id
_entity.type
_entity.pdbx_description
1 polymer ?
#
loop_
_entity_poly.entity_id
_entity_poly.type
_entity_poly.pdbx_seq_one_letter_code
_entity_poly.pdbx_strand_id
1 'polypeptide(L)'
;TLRLTEIHRASAEKTDGGNWQLHTQIIKVKGYKATLTFRPLADLNMCPTFWLQQWFQRRKRKDKDKPLWFIFQKNIHATYDECSKATHLIMKQAGIKDNPPVTSIRKSSMTKAIDQSANKQQINRFSRHKQGSIIVQTNYDMNLNDTIRQRLAKL
;
A
#
# COMPACT_ATOMS: atom_id res chain seq x y z
N THR A 1 -4.67 -1.35 1.09
CA THR A 1 -3.62 -1.50 0.07
C THR A 1 -4.06 -0.89 -1.25
N LEU A 2 -3.11 -0.31 -2.00
CA LEU A 2 -3.29 0.39 -3.29
C LEU A 2 -2.46 -0.27 -4.39
N ARG A 3 -2.78 0.01 -5.66
CA ARG A 3 -1.94 -0.35 -6.81
C ARG A 3 -0.83 0.68 -7.01
N LEU A 4 0.28 0.29 -7.63
CA LEU A 4 1.37 1.22 -7.94
C LEU A 4 0.90 2.42 -8.77
N THR A 5 -0.02 2.22 -9.72
CA THR A 5 -0.59 3.31 -10.53
C THR A 5 -1.45 4.29 -9.71
N GLU A 6 -2.08 3.83 -8.64
CA GLU A 6 -2.84 4.68 -7.71
C GLU A 6 -1.86 5.45 -6.82
N ILE A 7 -0.80 4.79 -6.33
CA ILE A 7 0.25 5.41 -5.52
C ILE A 7 1.01 6.48 -6.33
N HIS A 8 1.40 6.16 -7.56
CA HIS A 8 2.13 7.06 -8.47
C HIS A 8 1.41 8.40 -8.72
N ARG A 9 0.09 8.39 -8.78
CA ARG A 9 -0.71 9.61 -8.99
C ARG A 9 -1.08 10.34 -7.70
N ALA A 10 -0.68 9.81 -6.54
CA ALA A 10 -1.16 10.31 -5.28
C ALA A 10 -0.47 11.60 -4.84
N SER A 11 -1.20 12.45 -4.16
CA SER A 11 -0.65 13.49 -3.28
C SER A 11 -0.82 13.07 -1.82
N ALA A 12 0.05 13.58 -0.95
CA ALA A 12 -0.02 13.33 0.48
C ALA A 12 -0.03 14.65 1.25
N GLU A 13 -0.88 14.72 2.27
CA GLU A 13 -1.05 15.88 3.13
C GLU A 13 -1.02 15.43 4.60
N LYS A 14 -0.37 16.22 5.46
CA LYS A 14 -0.40 16.03 6.90
C LYS A 14 -1.61 16.77 7.45
N THR A 15 -2.46 16.07 8.22
CA THR A 15 -3.63 16.66 8.87
C THR A 15 -3.44 16.71 10.39
N ASP A 16 -4.42 17.27 11.09
CA ASP A 16 -4.38 17.40 12.55
C ASP A 16 -4.22 16.05 13.26
N GLY A 17 -3.61 16.12 14.45
CA GLY A 17 -3.34 14.94 15.29
C GLY A 17 -2.25 14.01 14.75
N GLY A 18 -1.38 14.49 13.84
CA GLY A 18 -0.27 13.70 13.29
C GLY A 18 -0.71 12.66 12.23
N ASN A 19 -1.95 12.73 11.78
CA ASN A 19 -2.48 11.90 10.72
C ASN A 19 -1.95 12.35 9.36
N TRP A 20 -1.99 11.45 8.39
CA TRP A 20 -1.71 11.77 6.99
C TRP A 20 -2.84 11.31 6.10
N GLN A 21 -3.18 12.10 5.10
CA GLN A 21 -4.11 11.73 4.06
C GLN A 21 -3.36 11.55 2.75
N LEU A 22 -3.70 10.46 2.04
CA LEU A 22 -3.24 10.18 0.70
C LEU A 22 -4.43 10.31 -0.25
N HIS A 23 -4.35 11.24 -1.19
CA HIS A 23 -5.40 11.49 -2.18
C HIS A 23 -4.97 10.91 -3.52
N THR A 24 -5.81 10.07 -4.11
CA THR A 24 -5.55 9.42 -5.40
C THR A 24 -6.82 9.25 -6.22
N GLN A 25 -6.70 8.77 -7.46
CA GLN A 25 -7.83 8.44 -8.32
C GLN A 25 -7.81 6.96 -8.67
N ILE A 26 -8.93 6.27 -8.46
CA ILE A 26 -9.09 4.85 -8.79
C ILE A 26 -9.75 4.74 -10.17
N ILE A 27 -8.91 4.61 -11.20
CA ILE A 27 -9.34 4.66 -12.60
C ILE A 27 -10.19 3.44 -12.99
N LYS A 28 -9.93 2.25 -12.44
CA LYS A 28 -10.61 1.00 -12.82
C LYS A 28 -12.13 1.04 -12.65
N VAL A 29 -12.68 1.96 -11.84
CA VAL A 29 -14.12 2.03 -11.53
C VAL A 29 -14.65 3.45 -11.74
N LYS A 30 -14.44 4.03 -12.93
CA LYS A 30 -14.90 5.37 -13.33
C LYS A 30 -14.12 6.56 -12.75
N GLY A 31 -12.85 6.38 -12.39
CA GLY A 31 -11.97 7.50 -12.01
C GLY A 31 -12.33 8.22 -10.71
N TYR A 32 -13.06 7.58 -9.80
CA TYR A 32 -13.47 8.25 -8.56
C TYR A 32 -12.26 8.61 -7.69
N LYS A 33 -12.33 9.78 -7.04
CA LYS A 33 -11.32 10.26 -6.09
C LYS A 33 -11.39 9.44 -4.80
N ALA A 34 -10.25 8.96 -4.32
CA ALA A 34 -10.12 8.20 -3.09
C ALA A 34 -9.17 8.91 -2.13
N THR A 35 -9.61 9.04 -0.88
CA THR A 35 -8.79 9.51 0.24
C THR A 35 -8.53 8.35 1.18
N LEU A 36 -7.27 8.15 1.56
CA LEU A 36 -6.86 7.19 2.57
C LEU A 36 -6.27 7.95 3.74
N THR A 37 -6.78 7.70 4.94
CA THR A 37 -6.25 8.30 6.16
C THR A 37 -5.35 7.30 6.86
N PHE A 38 -4.08 7.66 7.03
CA PHE A 38 -3.11 6.95 7.84
C PHE A 38 -3.05 7.60 9.23
N ARG A 39 -3.25 6.78 10.25
CA ARG A 39 -3.08 7.17 11.65
C ARG A 39 -1.72 6.69 12.15
N PRO A 40 -1.11 7.38 13.12
CA PRO A 40 0.10 6.90 13.77
C PRO A 40 -0.07 5.47 14.32
N LEU A 41 0.97 4.66 14.15
CA LEU A 41 1.09 3.32 14.72
C LEU A 41 2.26 3.28 15.70
N ALA A 42 2.16 2.43 16.73
CA ALA A 42 3.23 2.23 17.70
C ALA A 42 4.49 1.62 17.07
N ASP A 43 4.33 0.68 16.14
CA ASP A 43 5.43 0.11 15.37
C ASP A 43 5.82 1.03 14.22
N LEU A 44 6.94 1.75 14.38
CA LEU A 44 7.45 2.71 13.40
C LEU A 44 7.86 2.05 12.08
N ASN A 45 8.24 0.76 12.08
CA ASN A 45 8.61 0.06 10.85
C ASN A 45 7.41 -0.09 9.91
N MET A 46 6.22 -0.22 10.48
CA MET A 46 4.96 -0.40 9.76
C MET A 46 4.15 0.90 9.66
N CYS A 47 4.63 2.02 10.20
CA CYS A 47 3.88 3.26 10.37
C CYS A 47 3.99 4.19 9.13
N PRO A 48 2.93 4.33 8.30
CA PRO A 48 3.03 5.14 7.09
C PRO A 48 3.20 6.63 7.40
N THR A 49 2.64 7.13 8.51
CA THR A 49 2.77 8.53 8.91
C THR A 49 4.22 8.86 9.29
N PHE A 50 4.93 7.93 9.93
CA PHE A 50 6.36 8.07 10.23
C PHE A 50 7.17 8.18 8.94
N TRP A 51 7.00 7.24 8.00
CA TRP A 51 7.77 7.25 6.76
C TRP A 51 7.44 8.44 5.84
N LEU A 52 6.18 8.87 5.78
CA LEU A 52 5.79 10.09 5.06
C LEU A 52 6.41 11.34 5.71
N GLN A 53 6.39 11.43 7.03
CA GLN A 53 7.04 12.53 7.76
C GLN A 53 8.55 12.59 7.45
N GLN A 54 9.23 11.45 7.48
CA GLN A 54 10.66 11.34 7.14
C GLN A 54 10.94 11.69 5.67
N TRP A 55 10.07 11.29 4.75
CA TRP A 55 10.18 11.67 3.33
C TRP A 55 10.10 13.18 3.15
N PHE A 56 9.08 13.83 3.73
CA PHE A 56 8.87 15.27 3.59
C PHE A 56 9.94 16.10 4.30
N GLN A 57 10.50 15.63 5.42
CA GLN A 57 11.62 16.30 6.10
C GLN A 57 12.91 16.33 5.26
N ARG A 58 13.11 15.34 4.38
CA ARG A 58 14.27 15.30 3.47
C ARG A 58 14.13 16.26 2.28
N ARG A 59 12.94 16.80 2.02
CA ARG A 59 12.70 17.74 0.91
C ARG A 59 13.19 19.13 1.30
N LYS A 60 13.88 19.83 0.38
CA LYS A 60 14.29 21.22 0.64
C LYS A 60 13.07 22.13 0.69
N ARG A 61 13.19 23.31 1.30
CA ARG A 61 12.07 24.29 1.40
C ARG A 61 11.46 24.63 0.03
N LYS A 62 12.30 24.79 -0.99
CA LYS A 62 11.88 25.07 -2.39
C LYS A 62 11.18 23.90 -3.08
N ASP A 63 11.26 22.71 -2.50
CA ASP A 63 10.76 21.47 -3.09
C ASP A 63 9.40 21.04 -2.51
N LYS A 64 8.87 21.78 -1.52
CA LYS A 64 7.63 21.42 -0.82
C LYS A 64 6.41 21.39 -1.74
N ASP A 65 6.39 22.26 -2.76
CA ASP A 65 5.28 22.34 -3.73
C ASP A 65 5.42 21.33 -4.89
N LYS A 66 6.55 20.61 -4.97
CA LYS A 66 6.73 19.60 -6.00
C LYS A 66 5.87 18.36 -5.69
N PRO A 67 5.48 17.55 -6.71
CA PRO A 67 4.73 16.31 -6.51
C PRO A 67 5.34 15.36 -5.48
N LEU A 68 4.53 14.43 -4.97
CA LEU A 68 4.96 13.46 -3.95
C LEU A 68 6.18 12.63 -4.40
N TRP A 69 6.20 12.22 -5.67
CA TRP A 69 7.26 11.40 -6.27
C TRP A 69 8.14 12.25 -7.21
N PHE A 70 8.92 13.17 -6.65
CA PHE A 70 9.79 14.03 -7.44
C PHE A 70 11.24 13.51 -7.48
N ILE A 71 11.84 13.44 -8.66
CA ILE A 71 13.25 13.03 -8.84
C ILE A 71 14.11 14.29 -8.89
N PHE A 72 14.71 14.63 -7.75
CA PHE A 72 15.44 15.89 -7.59
C PHE A 72 16.63 16.04 -8.54
N GLN A 73 17.39 14.97 -8.80
CA GLN A 73 18.55 15.01 -9.69
C GLN A 73 18.18 15.35 -11.13
N LYS A 74 16.99 14.92 -11.57
CA LYS A 74 16.47 15.15 -12.92
C LYS A 74 15.53 16.35 -13.00
N ASN A 75 15.10 16.90 -11.86
CA ASN A 75 14.08 17.94 -11.77
C ASN A 75 12.77 17.60 -12.49
N ILE A 76 12.33 16.33 -12.41
CA ILE A 76 11.08 15.85 -13.03
C ILE A 76 10.18 15.10 -12.04
N HIS A 77 8.89 15.05 -12.36
CA HIS A 77 7.96 14.11 -11.72
C HIS A 77 8.31 12.69 -12.16
N ALA A 78 8.44 11.76 -11.21
CA ALA A 78 8.72 10.37 -11.50
C ALA A 78 7.63 9.78 -12.40
N THR A 79 8.05 9.02 -13.39
CA THR A 79 7.15 8.19 -14.21
C THR A 79 6.74 6.93 -13.44
N TYR A 80 5.68 6.27 -13.91
CA TYR A 80 5.27 4.97 -13.37
C TYR A 80 6.42 3.95 -13.41
N ASP A 81 7.18 3.93 -14.50
CA ASP A 81 8.32 3.01 -14.68
C ASP A 81 9.45 3.30 -13.71
N GLU A 82 9.73 4.57 -13.41
CA GLU A 82 10.70 4.95 -12.39
C GLU A 82 10.27 4.49 -10.99
N CYS A 83 9.00 4.67 -10.63
CA CYS A 83 8.46 4.13 -9.38
C CYS A 83 8.54 2.59 -9.32
N SER A 84 8.25 1.91 -10.44
CA SER A 84 8.35 0.45 -10.55
C SER A 84 9.78 -0.03 -10.37
N LYS A 85 10.74 0.58 -11.10
CA LYS A 85 12.18 0.28 -10.99
C LYS A 85 12.71 0.50 -9.58
N ALA A 86 12.34 1.62 -8.94
CA ALA A 86 12.71 1.89 -7.55
C ALA A 86 12.16 0.82 -6.58
N THR A 87 10.92 0.40 -6.79
CA THR A 87 10.30 -0.67 -5.99
C THR A 87 11.04 -2.00 -6.16
N HIS A 88 11.35 -2.39 -7.40
CA HIS A 88 12.12 -3.60 -7.68
C HIS A 88 13.53 -3.56 -7.07
N LEU A 89 14.20 -2.40 -7.07
CA LEU A 89 15.49 -2.25 -6.40
C LEU A 89 15.39 -2.52 -4.90
N ILE A 90 14.36 -1.98 -4.24
CA ILE A 90 14.11 -2.24 -2.80
C ILE A 90 13.81 -3.72 -2.57
N MET A 91 12.98 -4.34 -3.41
CA MET A 91 12.66 -5.78 -3.30
C MET A 91 13.94 -6.63 -3.42
N LYS A 92 14.82 -6.30 -4.36
CA LYS A 92 16.12 -6.96 -4.52
C LYS A 92 17.02 -6.75 -3.29
N GLN A 93 17.09 -5.53 -2.76
CA GLN A 93 17.85 -5.23 -1.54
C GLN A 93 17.33 -5.97 -0.32
N ALA A 94 16.02 -6.23 -0.26
CA ALA A 94 15.38 -7.04 0.78
C ALA A 94 15.56 -8.56 0.56
N GLY A 95 16.31 -9.00 -0.46
CA GLY A 95 16.57 -10.41 -0.75
C GLY A 95 15.39 -11.16 -1.38
N ILE A 96 14.38 -10.46 -1.91
CA ILE A 96 13.27 -11.11 -2.62
C ILE A 96 13.79 -11.67 -3.94
N LYS A 97 13.81 -13.00 -4.03
CA LYS A 97 14.24 -13.75 -5.22
C LYS A 97 13.21 -13.66 -6.35
N ASP A 98 13.59 -14.04 -7.56
CA ASP A 98 12.72 -14.24 -8.73
C ASP A 98 12.03 -12.98 -9.29
N ASN A 99 12.38 -11.80 -8.76
CA ASN A 99 11.92 -10.50 -9.25
C ASN A 99 10.39 -10.43 -9.52
N PRO A 100 9.54 -10.76 -8.52
CA PRO A 100 8.10 -10.80 -8.74
C PRO A 100 7.57 -9.40 -9.07
N PRO A 101 6.45 -9.30 -9.79
CA PRO A 101 5.89 -8.00 -10.16
C PRO A 101 5.52 -7.19 -8.90
N VAL A 102 5.54 -5.86 -8.96
CA VAL A 102 5.16 -4.98 -7.83
C VAL A 102 3.77 -5.30 -7.25
N THR A 103 2.86 -5.83 -8.08
CA THR A 103 1.53 -6.29 -7.65
C THR A 103 1.58 -7.43 -6.60
N SER A 104 2.70 -8.16 -6.51
CA SER A 104 2.94 -9.19 -5.49
C SER A 104 2.94 -8.61 -4.07
N ILE A 105 3.47 -7.40 -3.84
CA ILE A 105 3.46 -6.74 -2.52
C ILE A 105 2.02 -6.59 -2.03
N ARG A 106 1.14 -6.16 -2.92
CA ARG A 106 -0.28 -6.04 -2.63
C ARG A 106 -0.92 -7.40 -2.34
N LYS A 107 -0.60 -8.44 -3.14
CA LYS A 107 -1.07 -9.82 -2.90
C LYS A 107 -0.65 -10.30 -1.51
N SER A 108 0.64 -10.24 -1.19
CA SER A 108 1.19 -10.66 0.11
C SER A 108 0.56 -9.89 1.27
N SER A 109 0.32 -8.59 1.12
CA SER A 109 -0.37 -7.79 2.15
C SER A 109 -1.80 -8.27 2.41
N MET A 110 -2.54 -8.68 1.37
CA MET A 110 -3.90 -9.21 1.52
C MET A 110 -3.89 -10.60 2.13
N THR A 111 -3.00 -11.48 1.67
CA THR A 111 -2.82 -12.83 2.25
C THR A 111 -2.45 -12.73 3.73
N LYS A 112 -1.49 -11.88 4.12
CA LYS A 112 -1.12 -11.69 5.52
C LYS A 112 -2.28 -11.21 6.39
N ALA A 113 -3.13 -10.32 5.86
CA ALA A 113 -4.30 -9.85 6.58
C ALA A 113 -5.36 -10.98 6.75
N ILE A 114 -5.53 -11.85 5.75
CA ILE A 114 -6.38 -13.05 5.85
C ILE A 114 -5.81 -14.02 6.91
N ASP A 115 -4.50 -14.24 6.92
CA ASP A 115 -3.83 -15.08 7.92
C ASP A 115 -3.99 -14.52 9.34
N GLN A 116 -4.11 -13.20 9.47
CA GLN A 116 -4.47 -12.50 10.70
C GLN A 116 -5.99 -12.51 10.99
N SER A 117 -6.74 -13.41 10.36
CA SER A 117 -8.19 -13.59 10.53
C SER A 117 -9.04 -12.37 10.18
N ALA A 118 -8.55 -11.47 9.32
CA ALA A 118 -9.37 -10.36 8.84
C ALA A 118 -10.55 -10.89 8.01
N ASN A 119 -11.75 -10.43 8.33
CA ASN A 119 -12.95 -10.91 7.66
C ASN A 119 -13.07 -10.34 6.22
N LYS A 120 -13.96 -10.94 5.43
CA LYS A 120 -14.21 -10.55 4.03
C LYS A 120 -14.54 -9.06 3.86
N GLN A 121 -15.30 -8.47 4.79
CA GLN A 121 -15.65 -7.05 4.74
C GLN A 121 -14.42 -6.16 4.99
N GLN A 122 -13.61 -6.47 5.99
CA GLN A 122 -12.37 -5.75 6.31
C GLN A 122 -11.39 -5.82 5.15
N ILE A 123 -11.17 -7.01 4.57
CA ILE A 123 -10.26 -7.16 3.43
C ILE A 123 -10.80 -6.43 2.19
N ASN A 124 -12.09 -6.53 1.88
CA ASN A 124 -12.67 -5.82 0.74
C ASN A 124 -12.53 -4.29 0.90
N ARG A 125 -12.75 -3.74 2.09
CA ARG A 125 -12.49 -2.32 2.39
C ARG A 125 -11.01 -1.97 2.27
N PHE A 126 -10.13 -2.77 2.88
CA PHE A 126 -8.68 -2.58 2.85
C PHE A 126 -8.14 -2.61 1.41
N SER A 127 -8.63 -3.53 0.59
CA SER A 127 -8.22 -3.71 -0.80
C SER A 127 -9.05 -2.90 -1.79
N ARG A 128 -10.06 -2.14 -1.34
CA ARG A 128 -10.94 -1.32 -2.19
C ARG A 128 -11.73 -2.14 -3.23
N HIS A 129 -12.05 -3.40 -2.94
CA HIS A 129 -13.00 -4.18 -3.71
C HIS A 129 -14.44 -3.86 -3.28
N LYS A 130 -15.40 -4.05 -4.20
CA LYS A 130 -16.83 -3.86 -3.89
C LYS A 130 -17.23 -4.73 -2.70
N GLN A 131 -18.06 -4.22 -1.81
CA GLN A 131 -18.62 -5.01 -0.71
C GLN A 131 -19.31 -6.26 -1.27
N GLY A 132 -19.08 -7.41 -0.62
CA GLY A 132 -19.56 -8.72 -1.08
C GLY A 132 -18.70 -9.39 -2.17
N SER A 133 -17.72 -8.69 -2.78
CA SER A 133 -16.84 -9.26 -3.80
C SER A 133 -16.13 -10.52 -3.30
N ILE A 134 -16.16 -11.57 -4.11
CA ILE A 134 -15.45 -12.84 -3.89
C ILE A 134 -14.02 -12.83 -4.45
N ILE A 135 -13.64 -11.78 -5.18
CA ILE A 135 -12.36 -11.69 -5.91
C ILE A 135 -11.16 -11.91 -5.00
N VAL A 136 -11.25 -11.44 -3.75
CA VAL A 136 -10.16 -11.61 -2.80
C VAL A 136 -10.03 -13.07 -2.38
N GLN A 137 -11.15 -13.70 -2.04
CA GLN A 137 -11.16 -15.11 -1.63
C GLN A 137 -10.65 -16.00 -2.78
N THR A 138 -11.09 -15.75 -4.01
CA THR A 138 -10.70 -16.60 -5.15
C THR A 138 -9.23 -16.45 -5.57
N ASN A 139 -8.63 -15.27 -5.38
CA ASN A 139 -7.29 -14.98 -5.95
C ASN A 139 -6.17 -14.84 -4.91
N TYR A 140 -6.52 -14.59 -3.64
CA TYR A 140 -5.56 -14.21 -2.60
C TYR A 140 -5.68 -15.00 -1.30
N ASP A 141 -6.80 -15.69 -1.07
CA ASP A 141 -6.94 -16.64 0.03
C ASP A 141 -6.27 -17.97 -0.37
N MET A 142 -4.97 -18.05 -0.09
CA MET A 142 -4.15 -19.24 -0.33
C MET A 142 -4.04 -20.11 0.93
N ASN A 143 -4.87 -19.86 1.95
CA ASN A 143 -4.69 -20.49 3.25
C ASN A 143 -5.10 -21.96 3.18
N LEU A 144 -4.25 -22.88 3.65
CA LEU A 144 -4.48 -24.32 3.63
C LEU A 144 -5.55 -24.77 4.65
N ASN A 145 -6.23 -23.82 5.30
CA ASN A 145 -7.19 -24.01 6.40
C ASN A 145 -6.58 -24.63 7.66
N ASP A 146 -5.25 -24.65 7.80
CA ASP A 146 -4.58 -25.32 8.92
C ASP A 146 -4.93 -24.69 10.27
N THR A 147 -5.13 -23.37 10.32
CA THR A 147 -5.59 -22.69 11.54
C THR A 147 -6.98 -23.17 11.96
N ILE A 148 -7.89 -23.38 11.00
CA ILE A 148 -9.23 -23.91 11.30
C ILE A 148 -9.14 -25.38 11.72
N ARG A 149 -8.33 -26.19 11.03
CA ARG A 149 -8.10 -27.59 11.39
C ARG A 149 -7.52 -27.73 12.80
N GLN A 150 -6.56 -26.88 13.18
CA GLN A 150 -6.01 -26.86 14.53
C GLN A 150 -7.02 -26.42 15.59
N ARG A 151 -7.94 -25.50 15.27
CA ARG A 151 -9.03 -25.12 16.19
C ARG A 151 -10.04 -26.25 16.36
N LEU A 152 -10.38 -26.95 15.27
CA LEU A 152 -11.29 -28.11 15.30
C LEU A 152 -10.67 -29.32 16.01
N ALA A 153 -9.37 -29.57 15.85
CA ALA A 153 -8.67 -30.66 16.53
C ALA A 153 -8.49 -30.45 18.05
N LYS A 154 -8.84 -29.26 18.56
CA LYS A 154 -8.84 -28.92 19.99
C LYS A 154 -10.24 -28.97 20.63
N LEU A 155 -11.27 -29.30 19.85
CA LEU A 155 -12.61 -29.65 20.34
C LEU A 155 -12.61 -31.13 20.74
#